data_AF-A0A7X7IBL6-F1
#
_entry.id   AF-A0A7X7IBL6-F1
#
_cell.length_a   1.000
_cell.length_b   1.000
_cell.length_c   1.000
_cell.angle_alpha   90.00
_cell.angle_beta   90.00
_cell.angle_gamma   90.00
#
_symmetry.space_group_name_H-M   'P 1'
#
loop_
_entity.id
_entity.type
_entity.pdbx_description
1 polymer ?
#
loop_
_entity_poly.entity_id
_entity_poly.type
_entity_poly.pdbx_seq_one_letter_code
_entity_poly.pdbx_strand_id
1 'polypeptide(L)'
;AKAMPLSGRLSGRSAREYLDDLSSGNVLKRALGIATLNALSAACWDAMDHREYELELGTDAFDEVRLGRLPEYTVVVGALVPIIKKLIAAEASFHILEMDPSTLKPKELVYYVHADRAAEFVPQADRLVITGTTVLNGTLQGLLHMARPEAEIVVTGPTASMLPDAFFAHGTTLMGGILVTKPDELLDVISEGGSGYHFFGRSAERLVIRRPEVRESGCVAPRAKALS
;
A
#
# COMPACT_ATOMS: atom_id res chain seq x y z
N ALA A 1 -29.65 -3.86 7.86
CA ALA A 1 -29.70 -2.42 8.24
C ALA A 1 -28.78 -2.06 9.41
N LYS A 2 -28.77 -2.80 10.55
CA LYS A 2 -27.99 -2.41 11.76
C LYS A 2 -26.46 -2.32 11.59
N ALA A 3 -25.87 -3.02 10.62
CA ALA A 3 -24.42 -3.04 10.44
C ALA A 3 -23.89 -1.79 9.71
N MET A 4 -24.59 -1.29 8.70
CA MET A 4 -24.08 -0.19 7.86
C MET A 4 -24.40 1.17 8.50
N PRO A 5 -23.39 1.94 8.93
CA PRO A 5 -23.61 3.31 9.40
C PRO A 5 -24.12 4.16 8.23
N LEU A 6 -24.99 5.12 8.53
CA LEU A 6 -25.41 6.17 7.59
C LEU A 6 -26.12 5.66 6.31
N SER A 7 -26.75 4.48 6.34
CA SER A 7 -27.57 4.00 5.21
C SER A 7 -28.60 5.06 4.78
N GLY A 8 -28.64 5.35 3.47
CA GLY A 8 -29.50 6.38 2.87
C GLY A 8 -29.14 7.82 3.23
N ARG A 9 -28.05 8.04 3.96
CA ARG A 9 -27.60 9.35 4.48
C ARG A 9 -26.13 9.64 4.17
N LEU A 10 -25.58 8.96 3.16
CA LEU A 10 -24.22 9.22 2.68
C LEU A 10 -24.17 10.49 1.82
N SER A 11 -25.16 10.68 0.95
CA SER A 11 -25.24 11.84 0.07
C SER A 11 -25.51 13.14 0.84
N GLY A 12 -24.92 14.24 0.38
CA GLY A 12 -25.08 15.58 0.98
C GLY A 12 -24.24 15.83 2.23
N ARG A 13 -23.58 14.79 2.77
CA ARG A 13 -22.64 14.92 3.87
C ARG A 13 -21.32 15.52 3.37
N SER A 14 -20.73 16.43 4.14
CA SER A 14 -19.50 17.11 3.74
C SER A 14 -18.28 16.19 3.84
N ALA A 15 -17.25 16.46 3.04
CA ALA A 15 -15.98 15.74 3.13
C ALA A 15 -15.36 15.83 4.53
N ARG A 16 -15.48 16.98 5.21
CA ARG A 16 -15.02 17.18 6.59
C ARG A 16 -15.63 16.17 7.56
N GLU A 17 -16.96 15.99 7.51
CA GLU A 17 -17.63 15.05 8.42
C GLU A 17 -17.21 13.59 8.18
N TYR A 18 -16.83 13.23 6.95
CA TYR A 18 -16.25 11.92 6.69
C TYR A 18 -14.82 11.80 7.22
N LEU A 19 -14.01 12.86 7.16
CA LEU A 19 -12.68 12.88 7.75
C LEU A 19 -12.74 12.78 9.28
N ASP A 20 -13.74 13.38 9.94
CA ASP A 20 -13.96 13.24 11.39
C ASP A 20 -14.22 11.77 11.80
N ASP A 21 -14.75 10.94 10.89
CA ASP A 21 -14.99 9.51 11.11
C ASP A 21 -13.69 8.66 11.05
N LEU A 22 -12.54 9.21 10.65
CA LEU A 22 -11.25 8.49 10.68
C LEU A 22 -10.91 8.00 12.10
N SER A 23 -11.22 8.80 13.13
CA SER A 23 -11.05 8.42 14.54
C SER A 23 -12.19 7.56 15.10
N SER A 24 -13.19 7.21 14.29
CA SER A 24 -14.32 6.41 14.76
C SER A 24 -13.89 5.00 15.18
N GLY A 25 -14.50 4.46 16.24
CA GLY A 25 -14.40 3.05 16.60
C GLY A 25 -15.19 2.12 15.67
N ASN A 26 -16.02 2.66 14.77
CA ASN A 26 -16.76 1.88 13.79
C ASN A 26 -15.95 1.75 12.49
N VAL A 27 -15.59 0.51 12.13
CA VAL A 27 -14.76 0.20 10.95
C VAL A 27 -15.36 0.72 9.65
N LEU A 28 -16.69 0.67 9.48
CA LEU A 28 -17.33 1.13 8.25
C LEU A 28 -17.32 2.65 8.13
N LYS A 29 -17.49 3.37 9.25
CA LYS A 29 -17.31 4.83 9.28
C LYS A 29 -15.88 5.22 8.91
N ARG A 30 -14.89 4.54 9.51
CA ARG A 30 -13.48 4.75 9.19
C ARG A 30 -13.17 4.44 7.73
N ALA A 31 -13.74 3.37 7.17
CA ALA A 31 -13.59 3.04 5.76
C ALA A 31 -14.08 4.16 4.84
N LEU A 32 -15.23 4.76 5.13
CA LEU A 32 -15.75 5.92 4.40
C LEU A 32 -14.85 7.15 4.56
N GLY A 33 -14.29 7.36 5.76
CA GLY A 33 -13.30 8.41 6.00
C GLY A 33 -12.02 8.22 5.18
N ILE A 34 -11.49 7.00 5.13
CA ILE A 34 -10.29 6.67 4.33
C ILE A 34 -10.59 6.81 2.83
N ALA A 35 -11.75 6.36 2.37
CA ALA A 35 -12.17 6.55 0.98
C ALA A 35 -12.25 8.04 0.60
N THR A 36 -12.80 8.87 1.51
CA THR A 36 -12.82 10.33 1.33
C THR A 36 -11.41 10.91 1.32
N LEU A 37 -10.53 10.47 2.20
CA LEU A 37 -9.13 10.90 2.24
C LEU A 37 -8.38 10.55 0.95
N ASN A 38 -8.57 9.34 0.41
CA ASN A 38 -8.00 8.93 -0.87
C ASN A 38 -8.54 9.81 -2.02
N ALA A 39 -9.85 10.05 -2.07
CA ALA A 39 -10.46 10.90 -3.09
C ALA A 39 -9.95 12.36 -3.04
N LEU A 40 -9.83 12.92 -1.84
CA LEU A 40 -9.25 14.25 -1.65
C LEU A 40 -7.77 14.30 -2.04
N SER A 41 -7.02 13.24 -1.75
CA SER A 41 -5.59 13.15 -2.14
C SER A 41 -5.42 13.18 -3.65
N ALA A 42 -6.30 12.47 -4.39
CA ALA A 42 -6.32 12.54 -5.85
C ALA A 42 -6.60 13.96 -6.35
N ALA A 43 -7.62 14.64 -5.79
CA ALA A 43 -7.92 16.04 -6.13
C ALA A 43 -6.76 16.99 -5.77
N CYS A 44 -6.05 16.73 -4.67
CA CYS A 44 -4.86 17.49 -4.29
C CYS A 44 -3.74 17.31 -5.30
N TRP A 45 -3.49 16.10 -5.82
CA TRP A 45 -2.47 15.89 -6.84
C TRP A 45 -2.73 16.70 -8.11
N ASP A 46 -3.99 16.84 -8.52
CA ASP A 46 -4.37 17.68 -9.68
C ASP A 46 -4.12 19.17 -9.44
N ALA A 47 -4.24 19.62 -8.18
CA ALA A 47 -4.08 21.02 -7.80
C ALA A 47 -2.63 21.39 -7.39
N MET A 48 -1.76 20.41 -7.16
CA MET A 48 -0.37 20.62 -6.75
C MET A 48 0.50 20.92 -7.96
N ASP A 49 1.10 22.11 -7.98
CA ASP A 49 2.09 22.46 -9.00
C ASP A 49 3.36 21.60 -8.90
N HIS A 50 3.83 21.33 -7.67
CA HIS A 50 5.07 20.62 -7.38
C HIS A 50 4.85 19.57 -6.30
N ARG A 51 5.54 18.43 -6.40
CA ARG A 51 5.47 17.31 -5.46
C ARG A 51 6.88 16.80 -5.15
N GLU A 52 7.12 16.39 -3.92
CA GLU A 52 8.38 15.77 -3.48
C GLU A 52 8.39 14.24 -3.70
N TYR A 53 7.48 13.73 -4.53
CA TYR A 53 7.29 12.32 -4.84
C TYR A 53 6.78 12.14 -6.27
N GLU A 54 7.07 10.96 -6.81
CA GLU A 54 6.66 10.55 -8.14
C GLU A 54 5.39 9.72 -8.08
N LEU A 55 4.52 9.90 -9.09
CA LEU A 55 3.31 9.14 -9.30
C LEU A 55 3.47 8.38 -10.62
N GLU A 56 3.44 7.07 -10.58
CA GLU A 56 3.57 6.20 -11.75
C GLU A 56 2.27 5.41 -11.94
N LEU A 57 1.51 5.76 -12.98
CA LEU A 57 0.24 5.10 -13.31
C LEU A 57 0.46 3.87 -14.19
N GLY A 58 -0.37 2.85 -14.00
CA GLY A 58 -0.33 1.60 -14.76
C GLY A 58 0.67 0.57 -14.22
N THR A 59 1.45 0.92 -13.21
CA THR A 59 2.47 0.05 -12.61
C THR A 59 1.95 -0.64 -11.36
N ASP A 60 2.21 -1.94 -11.22
CA ASP A 60 1.86 -2.71 -10.03
C ASP A 60 3.00 -2.64 -9.00
N ALA A 61 2.69 -2.22 -7.77
CA ALA A 61 3.67 -2.19 -6.69
C ALA A 61 4.29 -3.57 -6.41
N PHE A 62 3.59 -4.67 -6.75
CA PHE A 62 4.14 -6.01 -6.62
C PHE A 62 5.28 -6.30 -7.60
N ASP A 63 5.30 -5.63 -8.75
CA ASP A 63 6.38 -5.75 -9.72
C ASP A 63 7.64 -5.06 -9.18
N GLU A 64 7.46 -3.93 -8.50
CA GLU A 64 8.52 -3.10 -7.91
C GLU A 64 9.23 -3.76 -6.72
N VAL A 65 8.61 -4.76 -6.07
CA VAL A 65 9.30 -5.59 -5.08
C VAL A 65 10.37 -6.46 -5.77
N ARG A 66 11.61 -5.98 -5.83
CA ARG A 66 12.74 -6.70 -6.46
C ARG A 66 13.44 -7.61 -5.45
N LEU A 67 13.35 -8.92 -5.64
CA LEU A 67 14.06 -9.86 -4.77
C LEU A 67 15.58 -9.65 -4.89
N GLY A 68 16.25 -9.40 -3.76
CA GLY A 68 17.67 -9.08 -3.68
C GLY A 68 18.57 -10.31 -3.72
N ARG A 69 19.85 -10.11 -3.37
CA ARG A 69 20.80 -11.21 -3.17
C ARG A 69 20.54 -11.85 -1.82
N LEU A 70 20.33 -13.17 -1.83
CA LEU A 70 20.15 -13.96 -0.61
C LEU A 70 21.43 -13.96 0.27
N PRO A 71 21.29 -14.04 1.61
CA PRO A 71 20.04 -14.19 2.34
C PRO A 71 19.33 -12.84 2.56
N GLU A 72 18.06 -12.76 2.16
CA GLU A 72 17.15 -11.64 2.45
C GLU A 72 15.89 -12.24 3.09
N TYR A 73 15.42 -11.65 4.19
CA TYR A 73 14.22 -12.10 4.90
C TYR A 73 13.05 -11.13 4.68
N THR A 74 11.94 -11.64 4.14
CA THR A 74 10.73 -10.85 3.87
C THR A 74 9.60 -11.19 4.85
N VAL A 75 8.89 -10.18 5.32
CA VAL A 75 7.60 -10.35 6.01
C VAL A 75 6.49 -9.79 5.14
N VAL A 76 5.47 -10.61 4.87
CA VAL A 76 4.27 -10.21 4.15
C VAL A 76 3.14 -10.05 5.16
N VAL A 77 2.55 -8.87 5.28
CA VAL A 77 1.40 -8.61 6.15
C VAL A 77 0.13 -8.60 5.31
N GLY A 78 -0.74 -9.57 5.57
CA GLY A 78 -1.95 -9.85 4.82
C GLY A 78 -1.76 -10.91 3.72
N ALA A 79 -2.85 -11.49 3.25
CA ALA A 79 -2.90 -12.44 2.14
C ALA A 79 -2.63 -11.80 0.76
N LEU A 80 -1.44 -11.24 0.57
CA LEU A 80 -0.97 -10.65 -0.68
C LEU A 80 -0.50 -11.74 -1.66
N VAL A 81 -1.46 -12.52 -2.17
CA VAL A 81 -1.22 -13.73 -3.00
C VAL A 81 -0.19 -13.52 -4.13
N PRO A 82 -0.19 -12.41 -4.90
CA PRO A 82 0.83 -12.20 -5.93
C PRO A 82 2.26 -12.21 -5.40
N ILE A 83 2.51 -11.53 -4.26
CA ILE A 83 3.82 -11.49 -3.60
C ILE A 83 4.17 -12.83 -2.98
N ILE A 84 3.21 -13.48 -2.31
CA ILE A 84 3.42 -14.80 -1.71
C ILE A 84 3.87 -15.80 -2.78
N LYS A 85 3.18 -15.84 -3.93
CA LYS A 85 3.57 -16.70 -5.06
C LYS A 85 4.95 -16.39 -5.59
N LYS A 86 5.30 -15.10 -5.72
CA LYS A 86 6.61 -14.65 -6.18
C LYS A 86 7.73 -15.12 -5.23
N LEU A 87 7.52 -15.01 -3.93
CA LEU A 87 8.47 -15.46 -2.89
C LEU A 87 8.62 -16.98 -2.87
N ILE A 88 7.52 -17.73 -2.97
CA ILE A 88 7.55 -19.21 -3.05
C ILE A 88 8.33 -19.67 -4.28
N ALA A 89 8.06 -19.06 -5.45
CA ALA A 89 8.72 -19.43 -6.70
C ALA A 89 10.23 -19.15 -6.70
N ALA A 90 10.65 -18.16 -5.92
CA ALA A 90 12.06 -17.80 -5.74
C ALA A 90 12.75 -18.56 -4.59
N GLU A 91 12.05 -19.47 -3.90
CA GLU A 91 12.54 -20.17 -2.71
C GLU A 91 13.09 -19.19 -1.64
N ALA A 92 12.45 -18.02 -1.52
CA ALA A 92 12.89 -16.96 -0.62
C ALA A 92 12.62 -17.33 0.86
N SER A 93 13.34 -16.69 1.77
CA SER A 93 13.05 -16.76 3.21
C SER A 93 11.97 -15.74 3.56
N PHE A 94 10.79 -16.19 3.99
CA PHE A 94 9.71 -15.27 4.35
C PHE A 94 8.68 -15.89 5.32
N HIS A 95 7.89 -15.02 5.96
CA HIS A 95 6.66 -15.39 6.68
C HIS A 95 5.49 -14.50 6.27
N ILE A 96 4.28 -15.03 6.44
CA ILE A 96 3.01 -14.34 6.19
C ILE A 96 2.33 -14.05 7.53
N LEU A 97 2.20 -12.79 7.89
CA LEU A 97 1.42 -12.33 9.03
C LEU A 97 -0.03 -12.08 8.59
N GLU A 98 -0.95 -12.95 8.98
CA GLU A 98 -2.37 -12.86 8.61
C GLU A 98 -3.27 -13.09 9.83
N MET A 99 -4.40 -12.38 9.89
CA MET A 99 -5.40 -12.51 10.96
C MET A 99 -6.35 -13.69 10.69
N ASP A 100 -6.74 -13.91 9.43
CA ASP A 100 -7.63 -14.99 9.03
C ASP A 100 -6.90 -16.01 8.13
N PRO A 101 -6.45 -17.17 8.66
CA PRO A 101 -5.74 -18.18 7.88
C PRO A 101 -6.60 -18.81 6.77
N SER A 102 -7.93 -18.67 6.79
CA SER A 102 -8.81 -19.20 5.74
C SER A 102 -8.62 -18.50 4.39
N THR A 103 -7.99 -17.32 4.40
CA THR A 103 -7.60 -16.57 3.21
C THR A 103 -6.40 -17.18 2.46
N LEU A 104 -5.69 -18.13 3.09
CA LEU A 104 -4.48 -18.75 2.58
C LEU A 104 -4.73 -20.18 2.06
N LYS A 105 -3.97 -20.58 1.04
CA LYS A 105 -4.01 -21.94 0.48
C LYS A 105 -3.07 -22.87 1.23
N PRO A 106 -3.23 -24.21 1.12
CA PRO A 106 -2.36 -25.18 1.81
C PRO A 106 -0.86 -24.98 1.58
N LYS A 107 -0.45 -24.57 0.37
CA LYS A 107 0.96 -24.28 0.04
C LYS A 107 1.49 -22.99 0.66
N GLU A 108 0.61 -22.10 1.09
CA GLU A 108 0.91 -20.80 1.68
C GLU A 108 0.89 -20.91 3.22
N LEU A 109 0.03 -21.78 3.76
CA LEU A 109 -0.10 -22.04 5.21
C LEU A 109 1.18 -22.51 5.88
N VAL A 110 2.15 -23.06 5.16
CA VAL A 110 3.45 -23.44 5.74
C VAL A 110 4.29 -22.23 6.15
N TYR A 111 3.99 -21.03 5.63
CA TYR A 111 4.64 -19.77 5.95
C TYR A 111 3.80 -18.89 6.89
N TYR A 112 2.60 -19.36 7.27
CA TYR A 112 1.64 -18.59 8.06
C TYR A 112 2.11 -18.41 9.50
N VAL A 113 1.93 -17.17 9.96
CA VAL A 113 2.05 -16.76 11.35
C VAL A 113 0.85 -15.87 11.64
N HIS A 114 0.21 -16.06 12.78
CA HIS A 114 -0.89 -15.18 13.17
C HIS A 114 -0.38 -13.75 13.42
N ALA A 115 -1.14 -12.74 12.99
CA ALA A 115 -0.70 -11.34 12.98
C ALA A 115 -0.34 -10.75 14.37
N ASP A 116 -0.82 -11.33 15.47
CA ASP A 116 -0.47 -10.90 16.84
C ASP A 116 1.00 -11.18 17.21
N ARG A 117 1.68 -12.06 16.47
CA ARG A 117 3.10 -12.37 16.63
C ARG A 117 4.01 -11.44 15.82
N ALA A 118 3.48 -10.34 15.27
CA ALA A 118 4.25 -9.41 14.45
C ALA A 118 5.57 -8.94 15.10
N ALA A 119 5.58 -8.73 16.43
CA ALA A 119 6.77 -8.33 17.18
C ALA A 119 7.93 -9.33 17.13
N GLU A 120 7.65 -10.60 16.84
CA GLU A 120 8.68 -11.63 16.69
C GLU A 120 9.35 -11.58 15.32
N PHE A 121 8.63 -11.18 14.27
CA PHE A 121 9.09 -11.33 12.87
C PHE A 121 9.43 -9.99 12.19
N VAL A 122 8.65 -8.94 12.44
CA VAL A 122 8.82 -7.63 11.79
C VAL A 122 10.20 -7.00 12.06
N PRO A 123 10.75 -7.03 13.29
CA PRO A 123 12.06 -6.42 13.56
C PRO A 123 13.24 -7.07 12.81
N GLN A 124 13.05 -8.30 12.31
CA GLN A 124 14.08 -9.05 11.61
C GLN A 124 14.01 -8.87 10.08
N ALA A 125 12.92 -8.31 9.56
CA ALA A 125 12.64 -8.26 8.14
C ALA A 125 13.53 -7.25 7.41
N ASP A 126 14.27 -7.69 6.41
CA ASP A 126 14.94 -6.81 5.45
C ASP A 126 13.93 -6.13 4.53
N ARG A 127 12.81 -6.80 4.27
CA ARG A 127 11.68 -6.26 3.51
C ARG A 127 10.36 -6.54 4.20
N LEU A 128 9.49 -5.53 4.22
CA LEU A 128 8.15 -5.61 4.78
C LEU A 128 7.13 -5.19 3.72
N VAL A 129 6.29 -6.13 3.28
CA VAL A 129 5.22 -5.85 2.31
C VAL A 129 3.88 -5.88 3.03
N ILE A 130 3.24 -4.72 3.18
CA ILE A 130 2.08 -4.51 4.04
C ILE A 130 0.83 -4.21 3.20
N THR A 131 -0.25 -4.92 3.46
CA THR A 131 -1.57 -4.56 2.92
C THR A 131 -2.05 -3.18 3.40
N GLY A 132 -2.66 -2.41 2.50
CA GLY A 132 -3.29 -1.12 2.83
C GLY A 132 -4.44 -1.24 3.82
N THR A 133 -5.01 -2.44 4.03
CA THR A 133 -6.05 -2.67 5.04
C THR A 133 -5.55 -2.46 6.48
N THR A 134 -4.22 -2.43 6.70
CA THR A 134 -3.61 -2.05 7.98
C THR A 134 -3.88 -0.59 8.38
N VAL A 135 -4.16 0.29 7.41
CA VAL A 135 -4.63 1.67 7.68
C VAL A 135 -6.06 1.63 8.25
N LEU A 136 -6.91 0.76 7.69
CA LEU A 136 -8.31 0.63 8.09
C LEU A 136 -8.45 0.05 9.50
N ASN A 137 -7.78 -1.05 9.80
CA ASN A 137 -7.87 -1.68 11.12
C ASN A 137 -6.95 -1.01 12.18
N GLY A 138 -6.10 -0.05 11.77
CA GLY A 138 -5.26 0.74 12.67
C GLY A 138 -3.98 0.05 13.12
N THR A 139 -3.54 -1.02 12.46
CA THR A 139 -2.31 -1.74 12.84
C THR A 139 -1.05 -1.23 12.15
N LEU A 140 -1.17 -0.41 11.10
CA LEU A 140 -0.02 0.06 10.32
C LEU A 140 1.05 0.74 11.18
N GLN A 141 0.65 1.67 12.06
CA GLN A 141 1.60 2.43 12.88
C GLN A 141 2.47 1.53 13.75
N GLY A 142 1.88 0.49 14.36
CA GLY A 142 2.62 -0.49 15.16
C GLY A 142 3.63 -1.27 14.32
N LEU A 143 3.25 -1.68 13.11
CA LEU A 143 4.13 -2.39 12.17
C LEU A 143 5.32 -1.51 11.76
N LEU A 144 5.08 -0.26 11.39
CA LEU A 144 6.13 0.70 11.02
C LEU A 144 7.07 1.00 12.19
N HIS A 145 6.57 1.05 13.42
CA HIS A 145 7.40 1.25 14.61
C HIS A 145 8.32 0.05 14.93
N MET A 146 7.87 -1.16 14.63
CA MET A 146 8.66 -2.39 14.83
C MET A 146 9.66 -2.64 13.70
N ALA A 147 9.44 -2.06 12.52
CA ALA A 147 10.29 -2.27 11.37
C ALA A 147 11.70 -1.71 11.64
N ARG A 148 12.72 -2.44 11.19
CA ARG A 148 14.10 -1.97 11.27
C ARG A 148 14.32 -0.75 10.36
N PRO A 149 15.21 0.19 10.71
CA PRO A 149 15.40 1.43 9.95
C PRO A 149 15.81 1.23 8.49
N GLU A 150 16.55 0.15 8.18
CA GLU A 150 17.03 -0.13 6.82
C GLU A 150 16.07 -0.99 6.00
N ALA A 151 14.91 -1.37 6.55
CA ALA A 151 13.96 -2.22 5.83
C ALA A 151 13.39 -1.50 4.60
N GLU A 152 13.25 -2.24 3.51
CA GLU A 152 12.38 -1.79 2.42
C GLU A 152 10.92 -2.04 2.82
N ILE A 153 10.14 -0.97 2.95
CA ILE A 153 8.76 -1.05 3.41
C ILE A 153 7.81 -0.64 2.28
N VAL A 154 7.05 -1.62 1.79
CA VAL A 154 6.05 -1.43 0.74
C VAL A 154 4.66 -1.49 1.35
N VAL A 155 3.87 -0.42 1.25
CA VAL A 155 2.45 -0.43 1.68
C VAL A 155 1.57 -0.44 0.45
N THR A 156 0.79 -1.49 0.24
CA THR A 156 0.09 -1.73 -1.03
C THR A 156 -1.35 -2.20 -0.87
N GLY A 157 -2.23 -1.68 -1.73
CA GLY A 157 -3.64 -2.00 -1.82
C GLY A 157 -4.48 -0.73 -2.03
N PRO A 158 -5.69 -0.82 -2.61
CA PRO A 158 -6.53 0.34 -2.90
C PRO A 158 -6.78 1.29 -1.72
N THR A 159 -6.75 0.76 -0.49
CA THR A 159 -6.90 1.55 0.74
C THR A 159 -5.75 2.55 0.95
N ALA A 160 -4.54 2.28 0.45
CA ALA A 160 -3.35 3.11 0.59
C ALA A 160 -3.12 4.01 -0.64
N SER A 161 -4.12 4.79 -1.01
CA SER A 161 -4.11 5.67 -2.21
C SER A 161 -4.16 7.16 -1.85
N MET A 162 -3.66 7.53 -0.66
CA MET A 162 -3.65 8.89 -0.14
C MET A 162 -2.28 9.56 -0.32
N LEU A 163 -2.17 10.85 0.01
CA LEU A 163 -0.90 11.58 0.06
C LEU A 163 0.15 10.78 0.88
N PRO A 164 1.37 10.61 0.37
CA PRO A 164 2.33 9.66 0.92
C PRO A 164 3.17 10.22 2.07
N ASP A 165 3.09 11.53 2.33
CA ASP A 165 4.00 12.27 3.21
C ASP A 165 4.17 11.61 4.59
N ALA A 166 3.06 11.25 5.23
CA ALA A 166 3.08 10.59 6.54
C ALA A 166 3.70 9.18 6.47
N PHE A 167 3.40 8.41 5.43
CA PHE A 167 3.95 7.06 5.24
C PHE A 167 5.47 7.13 5.09
N PHE A 168 5.93 8.06 4.25
CA PHE A 168 7.32 8.31 3.98
C PHE A 168 8.08 8.85 5.20
N ALA A 169 7.45 9.71 6.01
CA ALA A 169 8.02 10.16 7.28
C ALA A 169 8.20 9.02 8.30
N HIS A 170 7.44 7.92 8.15
CA HIS A 170 7.49 6.72 8.98
C HIS A 170 8.16 5.53 8.30
N GLY A 171 9.08 5.78 7.36
CA GLY A 171 9.97 4.76 6.79
C GLY A 171 9.38 3.93 5.64
N THR A 172 8.13 4.20 5.21
CA THR A 172 7.61 3.59 3.98
C THR A 172 8.48 4.03 2.79
N THR A 173 8.96 3.09 2.00
CA THR A 173 9.81 3.35 0.83
C THR A 173 8.98 3.48 -0.45
N LEU A 174 7.90 2.71 -0.54
CA LEU A 174 7.01 2.67 -1.71
C LEU A 174 5.57 2.45 -1.27
N MET A 175 4.65 3.17 -1.91
CA MET A 175 3.22 2.92 -1.78
C MET A 175 2.62 2.41 -3.09
N GLY A 176 1.76 1.42 -2.99
CA GLY A 176 0.96 0.87 -4.10
C GLY A 176 -0.51 1.16 -3.88
N GLY A 177 -1.08 2.11 -4.61
CA GLY A 177 -2.48 2.46 -4.55
C GLY A 177 -3.20 2.21 -5.87
N ILE A 178 -4.36 2.85 -6.01
CA ILE A 178 -5.05 3.03 -7.28
C ILE A 178 -5.47 4.47 -7.47
N LEU A 179 -5.57 4.89 -8.73
CA LEU A 179 -6.24 6.11 -9.12
C LEU A 179 -7.54 5.77 -9.84
N VAL A 180 -8.67 6.21 -9.30
CA VAL A 180 -9.97 6.01 -9.95
C VAL A 180 -10.07 6.92 -11.16
N THR A 181 -10.27 6.34 -12.34
CA THR A 181 -10.38 7.09 -13.61
C THR A 181 -11.81 7.23 -14.09
N LYS A 182 -12.70 6.33 -13.66
CA LYS A 182 -14.12 6.33 -14.02
C LYS A 182 -14.97 6.00 -12.79
N PRO A 183 -15.33 7.01 -11.98
CA PRO A 183 -15.96 6.80 -10.67
C PRO A 183 -17.30 6.08 -10.75
N ASP A 184 -18.17 6.43 -11.71
CA ASP A 184 -19.49 5.81 -11.85
C ASP A 184 -19.37 4.33 -12.25
N GLU A 185 -18.54 4.00 -13.24
CA GLU A 185 -18.27 2.61 -13.64
C GLU A 185 -17.66 1.79 -12.49
N LEU A 186 -16.76 2.39 -11.69
CA LEU A 186 -16.20 1.73 -10.52
C LEU A 186 -17.27 1.47 -9.46
N LEU A 187 -18.15 2.43 -9.20
CA LEU A 187 -19.24 2.32 -8.23
C LEU A 187 -20.20 1.18 -8.62
N ASP A 188 -20.56 1.05 -9.90
CA ASP A 188 -21.38 -0.06 -10.39
C ASP A 188 -20.71 -1.40 -10.09
N VAL A 189 -19.43 -1.56 -10.47
CA VAL A 189 -18.68 -2.80 -10.26
C VAL A 189 -18.59 -3.18 -8.77
N ILE A 190 -18.25 -2.25 -7.88
CA ILE A 190 -18.14 -2.57 -6.45
C ILE A 190 -19.52 -2.80 -5.80
N SER A 191 -20.58 -2.19 -6.32
CA SER A 191 -21.96 -2.42 -5.85
C SER A 191 -22.45 -3.84 -6.15
N GLU A 192 -21.91 -4.46 -7.21
CA GLU A 192 -22.13 -5.87 -7.56
C GLU A 192 -21.22 -6.84 -6.79
N GLY A 193 -20.36 -6.34 -5.89
CA GLY A 193 -19.37 -7.16 -5.16
C GLY A 193 -18.07 -7.39 -5.95
N GLY A 194 -17.83 -6.60 -6.99
CA GLY A 194 -16.59 -6.60 -7.74
C GLY A 194 -15.37 -6.25 -6.88
N SER A 195 -14.25 -6.88 -7.22
CA SER A 195 -12.94 -6.69 -6.60
C SER A 195 -11.93 -6.09 -7.58
N GLY A 196 -10.69 -5.83 -7.14
CA GLY A 196 -9.63 -5.24 -7.97
C GLY A 196 -9.48 -5.85 -9.36
N TYR A 197 -9.59 -7.18 -9.48
CA TYR A 197 -9.53 -7.89 -10.76
C TYR A 197 -10.57 -7.44 -11.80
N HIS A 198 -11.69 -6.86 -11.35
CA HIS A 198 -12.79 -6.44 -12.20
C HIS A 198 -12.64 -4.99 -12.68
N PHE A 199 -11.89 -4.15 -11.96
CA PHE A 199 -11.80 -2.71 -12.23
C PHE A 199 -10.39 -2.18 -12.56
N PHE A 200 -9.31 -2.92 -12.25
CA PHE A 200 -7.95 -2.51 -12.60
C PHE A 200 -7.74 -2.43 -14.12
N GLY A 201 -7.15 -1.33 -14.61
CA GLY A 201 -6.92 -1.05 -16.03
C GLY A 201 -8.21 -0.77 -16.81
N ARG A 202 -9.33 -0.52 -16.12
CA ARG A 202 -10.65 -0.25 -16.71
C ARG A 202 -11.25 1.03 -16.14
N SER A 203 -11.68 0.98 -14.88
CA SER A 203 -12.28 2.11 -14.15
C SER A 203 -11.40 2.62 -13.01
N ALA A 204 -10.28 1.94 -12.72
CA ALA A 204 -9.18 2.45 -11.93
C ALA A 204 -7.82 1.98 -12.47
N GLU A 205 -6.83 2.85 -12.43
CA GLU A 205 -5.45 2.54 -12.75
C GLU A 205 -4.68 2.15 -11.50
N ARG A 206 -3.73 1.22 -11.62
CA ARG A 206 -2.75 1.00 -10.55
C ARG A 206 -1.85 2.23 -10.44
N LEU A 207 -1.42 2.53 -9.23
CA LEU A 207 -0.58 3.68 -8.92
C LEU A 207 0.57 3.25 -8.02
N VAL A 208 1.79 3.54 -8.45
CA VAL A 208 2.96 3.52 -7.57
C VAL A 208 3.30 4.94 -7.16
N ILE A 209 3.54 5.14 -5.86
CA ILE A 209 4.01 6.39 -5.29
C ILE A 209 5.36 6.13 -4.62
N ARG A 210 6.40 6.86 -5.02
CA ARG A 210 7.74 6.71 -4.48
C ARG A 210 8.42 8.06 -4.28
N ARG A 211 9.39 8.13 -3.37
CA ARG A 211 10.31 9.27 -3.33
C ARG A 211 11.15 9.30 -4.61
N PRO A 212 11.50 10.48 -5.14
CA PRO A 212 12.42 10.56 -6.25
C PRO A 212 13.76 10.01 -5.78
N GLU A 213 14.43 9.22 -6.61
CA GLU A 213 15.78 8.76 -6.32
C GLU A 213 16.68 9.99 -6.12
N VAL A 214 17.36 10.06 -4.97
CA VAL A 214 18.45 11.03 -4.81
C VAL A 214 19.52 10.63 -5.80
N ARG A 215 19.60 11.31 -6.93
CA ARG A 215 20.78 11.23 -7.79
C ARG A 215 21.94 11.77 -6.98
N GLU A 216 22.73 10.88 -6.38
CA GLU A 216 24.06 11.24 -5.93
C GLU A 216 24.74 11.92 -7.12
N SER A 217 25.09 13.20 -6.95
CA SER A 217 25.78 13.97 -7.96
C SER A 217 27.17 13.38 -8.11
N GLY A 218 27.27 12.36 -8.98
CA GLY A 218 28.52 11.74 -9.36
C GLY A 218 29.47 12.81 -9.88
N CYS A 219 30.56 13.01 -9.15
CA CYS A 219 31.69 13.84 -9.51
C CYS A 219 32.06 13.57 -10.98
N VAL A 220 31.79 14.54 -11.86
CA VAL A 220 32.25 14.49 -13.25
C VAL A 220 33.77 14.68 -13.22
N ALA A 221 34.51 13.58 -13.29
CA ALA A 221 35.94 13.64 -13.54
C ALA A 221 36.17 14.37 -14.88
N PRO A 222 37.10 15.34 -14.95
CA PRO A 222 37.32 16.10 -16.17
C PRO A 222 37.86 15.16 -17.26
N ARG A 223 37.20 15.15 -18.42
CA ARG A 223 37.70 14.48 -19.61
C ARG A 223 39.11 14.99 -19.91
N ALA A 224 40.10 14.10 -19.87
CA ALA A 224 41.43 14.37 -20.38
C ALA A 224 41.32 14.80 -21.86
N LYS A 225 41.80 16.00 -22.16
CA LYS A 225 42.07 16.42 -23.54
C LYS A 225 43.17 15.52 -24.08
N ALA A 226 42.86 14.72 -25.10
CA ALA A 226 43.89 14.13 -25.94
C ALA A 226 44.58 15.28 -26.69
N LEU A 227 45.87 15.47 -26.41
CA LEU A 227 46.80 16.28 -27.19
C LEU A 227 47.29 15.43 -28.37
N SER A 228 47.24 16.04 -29.56
CA SER A 228 47.94 15.73 -30.83
C SER A 228 47.99 14.28 -31.30
#